data_AF-A0A2D6AYT8-F1
#
_entry.id   AF-A0A2D6AYT8-F1
#
_cell.length_a   1.000
_cell.length_b   1.000
_cell.length_c   1.000
_cell.angle_alpha   90.00
_cell.angle_beta   90.00
_cell.angle_gamma   90.00
#
_symmetry.space_group_name_H-M   'P 1'
#
loop_
_entity.id
_entity.type
_entity.pdbx_description
1 polymer ?
#
loop_
_entity_poly.entity_id
_entity_poly.type
_entity_poly.pdbx_seq_one_letter_code
_entity_poly.pdbx_strand_id
1 'polypeptide(L)'
;MQKMTFKDYYSHYLTLHQHPVNRMLHVLGNLATIFYIIGCVTTDNFFFLVFSPLIVYPFAWSGHAFFEKNKPAAFSKPIWAKCCDWIMIKDMLCNKIGKR
;
A
#
# COMPACT_ATOMS: atom_id res chain seq x y z
N MET A 1 -19.20 21.75 0.30
CA MET A 1 -18.06 20.89 0.68
C MET A 1 -17.18 20.68 -0.53
N GLN A 2 -15.93 21.17 -0.48
CA GLN A 2 -14.97 20.97 -1.58
C GLN A 2 -14.65 19.47 -1.70
N LYS A 3 -14.86 18.88 -2.88
CA LYS A 3 -14.47 17.48 -3.14
C LYS A 3 -12.95 17.40 -3.13
N MET A 4 -12.38 16.62 -2.20
CA MET A 4 -10.94 16.31 -2.18
C MET A 4 -10.53 15.65 -3.50
N THR A 5 -9.55 16.23 -4.20
CA THR A 5 -9.04 15.65 -5.45
C THR A 5 -8.15 14.44 -5.16
N PHE A 6 -7.87 13.63 -6.18
CA PHE A 6 -6.93 12.50 -6.02
C PHE A 6 -5.52 12.97 -5.64
N LYS A 7 -5.08 14.13 -6.15
CA LYS A 7 -3.79 14.72 -5.81
C LYS A 7 -3.74 15.12 -4.33
N ASP A 8 -4.78 15.79 -3.84
CA ASP A 8 -4.87 16.17 -2.42
C ASP A 8 -4.88 14.93 -1.52
N TYR A 9 -5.59 13.87 -1.94
CA TYR A 9 -5.59 12.60 -1.24
C TYR A 9 -4.22 11.94 -1.25
N TYR A 10 -3.47 11.97 -2.34
CA TYR A 10 -2.11 11.43 -2.39
C TYR A 10 -1.15 12.21 -1.47
N SER A 11 -1.25 13.54 -1.45
CA SER A 11 -0.48 14.36 -0.50
C SER A 11 -0.80 13.97 0.95
N HIS A 12 -2.08 13.80 1.29
CA HIS A 12 -2.49 13.30 2.60
C HIS A 12 -2.03 11.85 2.86
N TYR A 13 -2.10 10.98 1.86
CA TYR A 13 -1.65 9.60 1.97
C TYR A 13 -0.18 9.54 2.38
N LEU A 14 0.67 10.36 1.76
CA LEU A 14 2.08 10.42 2.10
C LEU A 14 2.31 10.88 3.54
N THR A 15 1.51 11.79 4.10
CA THR A 15 1.67 12.21 5.52
C THR A 15 1.40 11.07 6.51
N LEU A 16 0.70 10.02 6.10
CA LEU A 16 0.50 8.80 6.88
C LEU A 16 1.62 7.77 6.73
N HIS A 17 2.58 8.00 5.83
CA HIS A 17 3.67 7.08 5.45
C HIS A 17 5.05 7.75 5.53
N GLN A 18 5.32 8.43 6.65
CA GLN A 18 6.56 9.18 6.83
C GLN A 18 7.75 8.32 7.25
N HIS A 19 7.51 7.20 7.93
CA HIS A 19 8.56 6.30 8.40
C HIS A 19 9.05 5.37 7.25
N PRO A 20 10.37 5.29 7.01
CA PRO A 20 10.91 4.47 5.91
C PRO A 20 10.59 2.98 6.04
N VAL A 21 10.57 2.44 7.28
CA VAL A 21 10.22 1.03 7.51
C VAL A 21 8.74 0.76 7.18
N ASN A 22 7.83 1.68 7.49
CA ASN A 22 6.42 1.54 7.10
C ASN A 22 6.31 1.45 5.58
N ARG A 23 6.93 2.39 4.85
CA ARG A 23 6.95 2.35 3.38
C ARG A 23 7.55 1.05 2.82
N MET A 24 8.62 0.54 3.43
CA MET A 24 9.23 -0.73 3.01
C MET A 24 8.30 -1.92 3.27
N LEU A 25 7.56 -1.93 4.37
CA LEU A 25 6.55 -2.98 4.64
C LEU A 25 5.45 -2.98 3.58
N HIS A 26 5.00 -1.80 3.12
CA HIS A 26 4.08 -1.73 1.98
C HIS A 26 4.68 -2.31 0.70
N VAL A 27 5.96 -2.03 0.40
CA VAL A 27 6.67 -2.67 -0.73
C VAL A 27 6.68 -4.19 -0.58
N LEU A 28 7.10 -4.70 0.58
CA LEU A 28 7.17 -6.14 0.85
C LEU A 28 5.80 -6.83 0.76
N GLY A 29 4.76 -6.21 1.31
CA GLY A 29 3.40 -6.74 1.23
C GLY A 29 2.87 -6.79 -0.20
N ASN A 30 3.19 -5.79 -1.04
CA ASN A 30 2.84 -5.81 -2.45
C ASN A 30 3.60 -6.88 -3.24
N LEU A 31 4.90 -7.06 -2.97
CA LEU A 31 5.69 -8.15 -3.56
C LEU A 31 5.15 -9.52 -3.15
N ALA A 32 4.83 -9.73 -1.87
CA ALA A 32 4.20 -10.95 -1.38
C ALA A 32 2.86 -11.21 -2.09
N THR A 33 2.06 -10.16 -2.31
CA THR A 33 0.80 -10.26 -3.06
C THR A 33 1.03 -10.67 -4.52
N ILE A 34 2.06 -10.13 -5.19
CA ILE A 34 2.44 -10.54 -6.55
C ILE A 34 2.83 -12.02 -6.57
N PHE A 35 3.72 -12.47 -5.69
CA PHE A 35 4.13 -13.87 -5.63
C PHE A 35 2.95 -14.81 -5.36
N TYR A 36 2.04 -14.41 -4.47
CA TYR A 36 0.80 -15.14 -4.23
C TYR A 36 -0.06 -15.27 -5.49
N ILE A 37 -0.27 -14.18 -6.23
CA ILE A 37 -1.03 -14.18 -7.48
C ILE A 37 -0.36 -15.09 -8.52
N ILE A 38 0.97 -14.99 -8.68
CA ILE A 38 1.74 -15.85 -9.59
C ILE A 38 1.52 -17.31 -9.22
N GLY A 39 1.64 -17.67 -7.93
CA GLY A 39 1.41 -19.03 -7.45
C GLY A 39 0.00 -19.55 -7.75
N CYS A 40 -1.02 -18.72 -7.58
CA CYS A 40 -2.40 -19.09 -7.92
C CYS A 40 -2.55 -19.39 -9.43
N VAL A 41 -1.95 -18.55 -10.28
CA VAL A 41 -2.01 -18.71 -11.74
C VAL A 41 -1.22 -19.93 -12.20
N THR A 42 -0.01 -20.16 -11.68
CA THR A 42 0.84 -21.30 -12.09
C THR A 42 0.34 -22.65 -11.60
N THR A 43 -0.61 -22.66 -10.66
CA THR A 43 -1.23 -23.89 -10.12
C THR A 43 -2.69 -24.05 -10.56
N ASP A 44 -3.18 -23.23 -11.48
CA ASP A 44 -4.57 -23.19 -11.98
C ASP A 44 -5.63 -22.99 -10.88
N ASN A 45 -5.24 -22.53 -9.69
CA ASN A 45 -6.15 -22.31 -8.58
C ASN A 45 -6.70 -20.88 -8.56
N PHE A 46 -7.41 -20.51 -9.62
CA PHE A 46 -7.94 -19.15 -9.81
C PHE A 46 -8.90 -18.69 -8.68
N PHE A 47 -9.58 -19.63 -8.01
CA PHE A 47 -10.43 -19.32 -6.86
C PHE A 47 -9.67 -18.56 -5.77
N PHE A 48 -8.41 -18.90 -5.52
CA PHE A 48 -7.61 -18.27 -4.47
C PHE A 48 -7.22 -16.81 -4.78
N LEU A 49 -7.38 -16.34 -6.02
CA LEU A 49 -7.12 -14.93 -6.37
C LEU A 49 -7.99 -13.95 -5.57
N VAL A 50 -9.17 -14.38 -5.12
CA VAL A 50 -10.07 -13.55 -4.29
C VAL A 50 -9.43 -13.11 -2.97
N PHE A 51 -8.47 -13.88 -2.45
CA PHE A 51 -7.76 -13.57 -1.20
C PHE A 51 -6.53 -12.68 -1.40
N SER A 52 -6.15 -12.36 -2.65
CA SER A 52 -5.00 -11.50 -2.93
C SER A 52 -5.03 -10.14 -2.19
N PRO A 53 -6.18 -9.46 -1.98
CA PRO A 53 -6.19 -8.20 -1.23
C PRO A 53 -5.82 -8.37 0.24
N LEU A 54 -5.94 -9.58 0.82
CA LEU A 54 -5.64 -9.84 2.23
C LEU A 54 -4.14 -10.00 2.49
N ILE A 55 -3.37 -10.39 1.48
CA ILE A 55 -1.94 -10.70 1.61
C ILE A 55 -1.12 -9.48 2.04
N VAL A 56 -1.51 -8.28 1.59
CA VAL A 56 -0.79 -7.03 1.90
C VAL A 56 -1.05 -6.53 3.34
N TYR A 57 -2.21 -6.85 3.93
CA TYR A 57 -2.65 -6.30 5.22
C TYR A 57 -1.71 -6.54 6.40
N PRO A 58 -1.19 -7.76 6.66
CA PRO A 58 -0.28 -7.96 7.79
C PRO A 58 0.96 -7.07 7.71
N PHE A 59 1.47 -6.80 6.51
CA PHE A 59 2.63 -5.93 6.32
C PHE A 59 2.26 -4.46 6.51
N ALA A 60 1.26 -3.97 5.77
CA ALA A 60 0.83 -2.59 5.81
C ALA A 60 0.39 -2.17 7.23
N TRP A 61 -0.44 -2.99 7.88
CA TRP A 61 -0.96 -2.66 9.21
C TRP A 61 0.10 -2.73 10.30
N SER A 62 1.06 -3.66 10.20
CA SER A 62 2.21 -3.67 11.11
C SER A 62 3.03 -2.37 10.99
N GLY A 63 3.22 -1.89 9.76
CA GLY A 63 3.86 -0.60 9.50
C GLY A 63 3.16 0.56 10.21
N HIS A 64 1.83 0.64 10.03
CA HIS A 64 1.01 1.66 10.67
C HIS A 64 0.95 1.53 12.19
N ALA A 65 0.85 0.31 12.73
CA ALA A 65 0.70 0.09 14.17
C ALA A 65 2.00 0.35 14.95
N PHE A 66 3.14 -0.18 14.47
CA PHE A 66 4.39 -0.13 15.21
C PHE A 66 5.24 1.10 14.91
N PHE A 67 5.22 1.61 13.67
CA PHE A 67 6.11 2.70 13.24
C PHE A 67 5.41 4.04 13.13
N GLU A 68 4.26 4.11 12.44
CA GLU A 68 3.56 5.40 12.26
C GLU A 68 2.63 5.75 13.42
N LYS A 69 2.10 4.74 14.11
CA LYS A 69 1.08 4.85 15.16
C LYS A 69 -0.15 5.66 14.71
N ASN A 70 -0.58 5.45 13.46
CA ASN A 70 -1.74 6.12 12.87
C ASN A 70 -2.73 5.09 12.26
N LYS A 71 -3.90 5.57 11.82
CA LYS A 71 -4.91 4.73 11.17
C LYS A 71 -4.63 4.62 9.67
N PRO A 72 -4.70 3.42 9.06
CA PRO A 72 -4.54 3.25 7.62
C PRO A 72 -5.54 4.08 6.80
N ALA A 73 -5.06 4.72 5.73
CA ALA A 73 -5.91 5.48 4.80
C ALA A 73 -7.01 4.63 4.13
N ALA A 74 -6.78 3.31 4.04
CA ALA A 74 -7.70 2.36 3.43
C ALA A 74 -9.08 2.32 4.10
N PHE A 75 -9.21 2.72 5.38
CA PHE A 75 -10.50 2.80 6.06
C PHE A 75 -11.39 3.95 5.57
N SER A 76 -10.84 4.94 4.88
CA SER A 76 -11.61 6.06 4.31
C SER A 76 -11.96 5.83 2.85
N LYS A 77 -10.95 5.55 2.01
CA LYS A 77 -11.13 5.32 0.57
C LYS A 77 -10.22 4.17 0.11
N PRO A 78 -10.66 2.91 0.21
CA PRO A 78 -9.80 1.74 0.01
C PRO A 78 -9.19 1.69 -1.41
N ILE A 79 -9.98 1.99 -2.43
CA ILE A 79 -9.51 2.01 -3.83
C ILE A 79 -8.46 3.10 -4.03
N TRP A 80 -8.71 4.32 -3.54
CA TRP A 80 -7.75 5.42 -3.67
C TRP A 80 -6.47 5.15 -2.87
N ALA A 81 -6.60 4.60 -1.66
CA ALA A 81 -5.45 4.17 -0.87
C ALA A 81 -4.59 3.16 -1.64
N LYS A 82 -5.21 2.16 -2.28
CA LYS A 82 -4.47 1.17 -3.08
C LYS A 82 -3.79 1.79 -4.30
N CYS A 83 -4.44 2.73 -4.98
CA CYS A 83 -3.79 3.47 -6.08
C CYS A 83 -2.60 4.30 -5.58
N CYS A 84 -2.77 5.02 -4.46
CA CYS A 84 -1.70 5.80 -3.84
C CYS A 84 -0.54 4.94 -3.33
N ASP A 85 -0.81 3.72 -2.87
CA ASP A 85 0.20 2.75 -2.47
C ASP A 85 1.16 2.42 -3.62
N TRP A 86 0.62 2.09 -4.79
CA TRP A 86 1.45 1.85 -5.99
C TRP A 86 2.19 3.11 -6.47
N ILE A 87 1.57 4.30 -6.37
CA ILE A 87 2.24 5.56 -6.72
C ILE A 87 3.38 5.84 -5.75
N MET A 88 3.19 5.61 -4.45
CA MET A 88 4.23 5.75 -3.43
C MET A 88 5.40 4.81 -3.74
N ILE A 89 5.14 3.54 -4.04
CA ILE A 89 6.18 2.57 -4.41
C ILE A 89 6.95 3.05 -5.65
N LYS A 90 6.25 3.50 -6.69
CA LYS A 90 6.87 4.09 -7.89
C LYS A 90 7.74 5.30 -7.54
N ASP A 91 7.23 6.21 -6.72
CA ASP A 91 7.96 7.43 -6.34
C ASP A 91 9.18 7.11 -5.47
N MET A 92 9.14 6.06 -4.66
CA MET A 92 10.31 5.54 -3.94
C MET A 92 11.39 5.05 -4.92
N LEU A 93 11.00 4.24 -5.91
CA LEU A 93 11.92 3.72 -6.94
C LEU A 93 12.55 4.84 -7.78
N CYS A 94 11.80 5.90 -8.05
CA CYS A 94 12.28 7.07 -8.78
C CYS A 94 13.01 8.10 -7.90
N ASN A 95 13.28 7.82 -6.62
CA ASN A 95 13.86 8.77 -5.65
C ASN A 95 13.09 10.10 -5.54
N LYS A 96 11.77 10.09 -5.78
CA LYS A 96 10.88 11.26 -5.71
C LYS A 96 10.31 11.49 -4.32
N ILE A 97 10.37 10.48 -3.45
CA ILE A 97 10.09 10.65 -2.02
C ILE A 97 11.42 11.03 -1.36
N GLY A 98 11.55 12.32 -1.07
CA GLY A 98 12.81 12.93 -0.64
C GLY A 98 13.50 12.17 0.50
N LYS A 99 14.83 12.07 0.39
CA LYS A 99 15.72 11.88 1.53
C LYS A 99 15.36 12.96 2.55
N ARG A 100 14.78 12.56 3.67
CA ARG A 100 14.78 13.40 4.86
C ARG A 100 16.22 13.54 5.34
#